data_AF-A0A8C1NP50-F1
#
_entry.id   AF-A0A8C1NP50-F1
#
_cell.length_a   1.000
_cell.length_b   1.000
_cell.length_c   1.000
_cell.angle_alpha   90.00
_cell.angle_beta   90.00
_cell.angle_gamma   90.00
#
_symmetry.space_group_name_H-M   'P 1'
#
loop_
_entity.id
_entity.type
_entity.pdbx_description
1 polymer ?
#
loop_
_entity_poly.entity_id
_entity_poly.type
_entity_poly.pdbx_seq_one_letter_code
_entity_poly.pdbx_strand_id
1 'polypeptide(L)'
;MVTFPAVIESGSEAKLCASLLKPNESLVMNIYLVHGDQSTLLLQEKAEEEFHSFQTMKVELQGKNFKMTEERKVVFRRFNPLTFIQTDKPIYIPGQTGEL
;
A
#
# COMPACT_ATOMS: atom_id res chain seq x y z
N MET A 1 0.92 19.38 1.85
CA MET A 1 0.30 18.26 2.58
C MET A 1 0.39 17.02 1.72
N VAL A 2 0.85 15.90 2.29
CA VAL A 2 0.87 14.59 1.61
C VAL A 2 0.07 13.61 2.46
N THR A 3 -0.75 12.80 1.82
CA THR A 3 -1.59 11.79 2.48
C THR A 3 -1.51 10.46 1.76
N PHE A 4 -1.53 9.40 2.55
CA PHE A 4 -1.48 8.01 2.09
C PHE A 4 -2.07 7.10 3.18
N PRO A 5 -2.54 5.90 2.82
CA PRO A 5 -3.07 4.95 3.78
C PRO A 5 -2.02 4.54 4.82
N ALA A 6 -2.44 4.41 6.07
CA ALA A 6 -1.60 3.85 7.13
C ALA A 6 -1.43 2.33 7.00
N VAL A 7 -2.36 1.67 6.29
CA VAL A 7 -2.35 0.23 6.01
C VAL A 7 -2.53 0.03 4.52
N ILE A 8 -1.64 -0.75 3.91
CA ILE A 8 -1.65 -1.09 2.48
C ILE A 8 -1.77 -2.61 2.37
N GLU A 9 -2.75 -3.07 1.61
CA GLU A 9 -2.96 -4.50 1.40
C GLU A 9 -2.10 -4.99 0.24
N SER A 10 -1.40 -6.11 0.44
CA SER A 10 -0.53 -6.70 -0.58
C SER A 10 -1.33 -7.01 -1.85
N GLY A 11 -0.74 -6.78 -3.02
CA GLY A 11 -1.41 -6.98 -4.31
C GLY A 11 -2.56 -6.01 -4.61
N SER A 12 -2.80 -5.01 -3.77
CA SER A 12 -3.78 -3.93 -4.02
C SER A 12 -3.10 -2.64 -4.45
N GLU A 13 -3.85 -1.77 -5.14
CA GLU A 13 -3.40 -0.43 -5.45
C GLU A 13 -3.70 0.52 -4.28
N ALA A 14 -2.67 1.19 -3.76
CA ALA A 14 -2.82 2.26 -2.78
C ALA A 14 -2.56 3.63 -3.42
N LYS A 15 -3.39 4.61 -3.07
CA LYS A 15 -3.29 5.98 -3.62
C LYS A 15 -2.53 6.89 -2.67
N LEU A 16 -1.53 7.57 -3.20
CA LEU A 16 -0.87 8.69 -2.53
C LEU A 16 -1.40 9.99 -3.13
N CYS A 17 -1.82 10.90 -2.26
CA CYS A 17 -2.33 12.21 -2.64
C CYS A 17 -1.40 13.29 -2.10
N ALA A 18 -1.14 14.31 -2.91
CA ALA A 18 -0.36 15.46 -2.48
C ALA A 18 -1.02 16.76 -2.93
N SER A 19 -1.01 17.74 -2.03
CA SER A 19 -1.49 19.09 -2.28
C SER A 19 -0.44 20.09 -1.84
N LEU A 20 -0.02 20.93 -2.78
CA LEU A 20 0.96 21.99 -2.62
C LEU A 20 0.24 23.33 -2.70
N LEU A 21 0.28 24.10 -1.61
CA LEU A 21 -0.32 25.42 -1.57
C LEU A 21 0.69 26.44 -2.09
N LYS A 22 0.49 26.93 -3.32
CA LYS A 22 1.24 28.02 -3.96
C LYS A 22 2.77 27.83 -3.91
N PRO A 23 3.32 26.83 -4.61
CA PRO A 23 4.77 26.71 -4.74
C PRO A 23 5.33 27.89 -5.54
N ASN A 24 6.41 28.50 -5.03
CA ASN A 24 7.10 29.62 -5.69
C ASN A 24 8.19 29.14 -6.68
N GLU A 25 8.44 27.83 -6.73
CA GLU A 25 9.41 27.19 -7.61
C GLU A 25 8.91 25.80 -8.03
N SER A 26 9.51 25.23 -9.07
CA SER A 26 9.26 23.84 -9.45
C SER A 26 9.87 22.90 -8.40
N LEU A 27 9.11 21.89 -8.01
CA LEU A 27 9.49 20.91 -6.99
C LEU A 27 9.47 19.51 -7.58
N VAL A 28 10.48 18.71 -7.24
CA VAL A 28 10.53 17.27 -7.48
C VAL A 28 10.10 16.56 -6.21
N MET A 29 9.18 15.61 -6.34
CA MET A 29 8.73 14.76 -5.25
C MET A 29 9.30 13.36 -5.42
N ASN A 30 10.04 12.90 -4.42
CA ASN A 30 10.55 11.54 -4.35
C ASN A 30 9.89 10.82 -3.18
N ILE A 31 9.47 9.57 -3.39
CA ILE A 31 8.81 8.75 -2.38
C ILE A 31 9.67 7.51 -2.18
N TYR A 32 10.05 7.26 -0.93
CA TYR A 32 10.91 6.16 -0.54
C TYR A 32 10.19 5.24 0.43
N LEU A 33 10.48 3.96 0.30
CA LEU A 33 10.20 2.96 1.31
C LEU A 33 11.47 2.68 2.09
N VAL A 34 11.43 2.86 3.41
CA VAL A 34 12.58 2.74 4.29
C VAL A 34 12.40 1.50 5.17
N HIS A 35 13.38 0.60 5.10
CA HIS A 35 13.47 -0.64 5.88
C HIS A 35 14.84 -0.73 6.55
N GLY A 36 14.89 -0.51 7.86
CA GLY A 36 16.16 -0.40 8.59
C GLY A 36 16.98 0.79 8.08
N ASP A 37 18.23 0.53 7.72
CA ASP A 37 19.15 1.55 7.16
C ASP A 37 19.06 1.68 5.63
N GLN A 38 18.21 0.88 4.97
CA GLN A 38 18.03 0.90 3.53
C GLN A 38 16.79 1.70 3.13
N SER A 39 16.94 2.58 2.13
CA SER A 39 15.85 3.33 1.52
C SER A 39 15.75 2.99 0.03
N THR A 40 14.61 2.46 -0.39
CA THR A 40 14.30 2.15 -1.79
C THR A 40 13.40 3.23 -2.36
N LEU A 41 13.77 3.81 -3.50
CA LEU A 41 12.91 4.76 -4.21
C LEU A 41 11.76 3.98 -4.84
N LEU A 42 10.52 4.28 -4.45
CA LEU A 42 9.34 3.60 -4.96
C LEU A 42 9.07 4.03 -6.41
N LEU A 43 9.64 3.26 -7.35
CA LEU A 43 9.37 3.33 -8.79
C LEU A 43 8.87 1.97 -9.23
N GLN A 44 7.54 1.84 -9.37
CA GLN A 44 6.84 0.68 -9.93
C GLN A 44 7.46 -0.68 -9.52
N GLU A 45 7.56 -0.93 -8.22
CA GLU A 45 8.18 -2.14 -7.69
C GLU A 45 7.12 -3.22 -7.49
N LYS A 46 7.28 -4.37 -8.13
CA LYS A 46 6.44 -5.56 -7.88
C LYS A 46 6.97 -6.24 -6.63
N ALA A 47 6.22 -6.18 -5.55
CA ALA A 47 6.49 -6.99 -4.36
C ALA A 47 5.98 -8.41 -4.61
N GLU A 48 6.88 -9.39 -4.76
CA GLU A 48 6.55 -10.80 -4.99
C GLU A 48 6.48 -11.64 -3.70
N GLU A 49 6.83 -11.09 -2.52
CA GLU A 49 6.83 -11.83 -1.25
C GLU A 49 5.87 -11.28 -0.19
N GLU A 50 5.35 -12.20 0.65
CA GLU A 50 4.39 -11.93 1.72
C GLU A 50 5.03 -11.19 2.91
N PHE A 51 5.02 -9.85 2.91
CA PHE A 51 5.58 -9.06 4.02
C PHE A 51 4.53 -8.67 5.08
N HIS A 52 4.71 -9.18 6.30
CA HIS A 52 4.16 -8.57 7.52
C HIS A 52 5.25 -7.71 8.17
N SER A 53 5.53 -6.54 7.60
CA SER A 53 6.59 -5.65 8.08
C SER A 53 6.07 -4.25 8.28
N PHE A 54 6.38 -3.65 9.44
CA PHE A 54 6.28 -2.20 9.62
C PHE A 54 7.39 -1.55 8.81
N GLN A 55 7.03 -0.68 7.87
CA GLN A 55 8.00 0.07 7.09
C GLN A 55 7.73 1.56 7.24
N THR A 56 8.74 2.40 7.00
CA THR A 56 8.57 3.85 7.03
C THR A 56 8.50 4.35 5.61
N MET A 57 7.39 4.99 5.24
CA MET A 57 7.32 5.69 3.98
C MET A 57 7.81 7.13 4.19
N LYS A 58 8.79 7.52 3.39
CA LYS A 58 9.44 8.82 3.43
C LYS A 58 9.15 9.57 2.14
N VAL A 59 8.67 10.80 2.24
CA VAL A 59 8.40 11.68 1.10
C VAL A 59 9.36 12.85 1.19
N GLU A 60 10.21 13.02 0.18
CA GLU A 60 11.04 14.21 0.01
C GLU A 60 10.48 15.09 -1.11
N LEU A 61 10.32 16.37 -0.79
CA LEU A 61 10.05 17.44 -1.74
C LEU A 61 11.30 18.31 -1.85
N GLN A 62 11.83 18.43 -3.06
CA GLN A 62 13.05 19.17 -3.32
C GLN A 62 12.87 20.15 -4.47
N GLY A 63 13.19 21.40 -4.21
CA GLY A 63 13.33 22.47 -5.18
C GLY A 63 14.72 23.07 -5.12
N LYS A 64 14.89 24.24 -5.74
CA LYS A 64 16.18 24.94 -5.77
C LYS A 64 16.54 25.52 -4.40
N ASN A 65 15.56 26.07 -3.68
CA ASN A 65 15.77 26.71 -2.38
C ASN A 65 14.92 26.07 -1.27
N PHE A 66 14.09 25.08 -1.62
CA PHE A 66 13.21 24.41 -0.69
C PHE A 66 13.54 22.92 -0.59
N LYS A 67 13.65 22.41 0.64
CA LYS A 67 13.67 20.98 0.91
C LYS A 67 12.75 20.66 2.09
N MET A 68 11.89 19.67 1.92
CA MET A 68 10.99 19.19 2.95
C MET A 68 10.96 17.67 2.94
N THR A 69 10.89 17.09 4.12
CA THR A 69 10.80 15.65 4.32
C THR A 69 9.62 15.35 5.25
N GLU A 70 8.81 14.37 4.90
CA GLU A 70 7.74 13.82 5.74
C GLU A 70 7.92 12.31 5.84
N GLU A 71 7.80 11.75 7.05
CA GLU A 71 7.96 10.33 7.29
C GLU A 71 6.78 9.80 8.10
N ARG A 72 6.21 8.68 7.66
CA ARG A 72 5.20 7.96 8.45
C ARG A 72 5.36 6.47 8.32
N LYS A 73 5.08 5.77 9.43
CA LYS A 73 5.00 4.32 9.44
C LYS A 73 3.77 3.84 8.69
N VAL A 74 3.96 2.84 7.85
CA VAL A 74 2.92 2.15 7.10
C VAL A 74 3.00 0.65 7.40
N VAL A 75 1.84 0.02 7.46
CA VAL A 75 1.72 -1.43 7.66
C VAL A 75 1.33 -2.06 6.34
N PHE A 76 2.16 -2.97 5.84
CA PHE A 76 1.74 -3.86 4.77
C PHE A 76 1.06 -5.08 5.39
N ARG A 77 -0.16 -5.36 4.95
CA ARG A 77 -0.92 -6.55 5.39
C ARG A 77 -1.11 -7.50 4.22
N ARG A 78 -1.22 -8.79 4.51
CA ARG A 78 -1.60 -9.77 3.50
C ARG A 78 -3.00 -9.48 2.98
N PHE A 79 -3.19 -9.75 1.68
CA PHE A 79 -4.53 -9.83 1.11
C PHE A 79 -5.24 -11.04 1.68
N ASN A 80 -6.37 -10.82 2.34
CA ASN A 80 -7.19 -11.91 2.85
C ASN A 80 -8.53 -11.92 2.10
N PRO A 81 -8.66 -12.71 1.01
CA PRO A 81 -9.89 -12.74 0.24
C PRO A 81 -11.05 -13.27 1.08
N LEU A 82 -12.17 -12.54 1.07
CA LEU A 82 -13.44 -13.06 1.57
C LEU A 82 -13.89 -14.18 0.63
N THR A 83 -13.79 -15.42 1.09
CA THR A 83 -14.22 -16.58 0.32
C THR A 83 -15.66 -16.91 0.69
N PHE A 84 -16.55 -16.85 -0.30
CA PHE A 84 -17.94 -17.26 -0.18
C PHE A 84 -18.11 -18.60 -0.87
N ILE A 85 -18.66 -19.57 -0.15
CA ILE A 85 -19.03 -20.88 -0.70
C ILE A 85 -20.55 -20.93 -0.68
N GLN A 86 -21.15 -21.12 -1.86
CA GLN A 86 -22.58 -21.29 -2.00
C GLN A 86 -22.82 -22.69 -2.53
N THR A 87 -23.54 -23.48 -1.76
CA THR A 87 -24.00 -24.79 -2.20
C THR A 87 -25.39 -24.67 -2.82
N ASP A 88 -25.77 -25.63 -3.66
CA ASP A 88 -27.12 -25.68 -4.22
C ASP A 88 -28.20 -25.86 -3.14
N LYS A 89 -27.85 -26.51 -2.00
CA LYS A 89 -28.74 -26.74 -0.86
C LYS A 89 -28.00 -26.63 0.48
N PRO A 90 -28.69 -26.23 1.57
CA PRO A 90 -28.09 -26.19 2.90
C PRO A 90 -27.97 -27.57 3.57
N ILE A 91 -28.72 -28.57 3.13
CA ILE A 91 -28.78 -29.91 3.74
C ILE A 91 -28.89 -30.99 2.64
N TYR A 92 -28.15 -32.08 2.79
CA TYR A 92 -28.18 -33.26 1.92
C TYR A 92 -28.55 -34.53 2.70
N ILE A 93 -29.34 -35.40 2.09
CA ILE A 93 -29.73 -36.71 2.61
C ILE A 93 -28.74 -37.77 2.07
N PRO A 94 -28.48 -38.89 2.79
CA PRO A 94 -27.63 -39.96 2.29
C PRO A 94 -27.95 -40.38 0.85
N GLY A 95 -26.93 -40.43 -0.01
CA GLY A 95 -27.05 -40.75 -1.44
C GLY A 95 -27.15 -39.55 -2.38
N GLN A 96 -27.25 -38.32 -1.86
CA GLN A 96 -27.21 -37.10 -2.67
C GLN A 96 -25.77 -36.57 -2.87
N THR A 97 -25.51 -35.96 -4.03
CA THR A 97 -24.26 -35.24 -4.34
C THR A 97 -24.55 -33.75 -4.31
N GLY A 98 -23.67 -32.97 -3.67
CA GLY A 98 -23.74 -31.51 -3.67
C GLY A 98 -23.04 -30.91 -4.87
N GLU A 99 -23.61 -29.82 -5.38
CA GLU A 99 -22.97 -28.96 -6.37
C GLU A 99 -22.49 -27.66 -5.69
N LEU A 100 -21.30 -27.21 -6.09
CA LEU A 100 -20.61 -26.01 -5.63
C LEU A 100 -20.63 -24.93 -6.72
#